data_AF-A0A8S1MS74-F1
#
_entry.id   AF-A0A8S1MS74-F1
#
_cell.length_a   1.000
_cell.length_b   1.000
_cell.length_c   1.000
_cell.angle_alpha   90.00
_cell.angle_beta   90.00
_cell.angle_gamma   90.00
#
_symmetry.space_group_name_H-M   'P 1'
#
loop_
_entity.id
_entity.type
_entity.pdbx_description
1 polymer ?
#
loop_
_entity_poly.entity_id
_entity_poly.type
_entity_poly.pdbx_seq_one_letter_code
_entity_poly.pdbx_strand_id
1 'polypeptide(L)'
;MYTIISTIQSLKYYSYIVHPSLLIRLLIQAILKQWIKCSKIAIKYYNHIQFDLYPTFQNIKLNYNTQLNQTFFEILTKLLPSHSPYLNVLEPCYLWAQNMTHVFLKIKFTTKIDIPGAQTINHFQINITQPSLYLEAYSFELLNRYVLRIQTYKFMNPNYFHYQFVELGQVIIEILKSPSPYFWKNIHSNIMYNPSNQYIWWDMYYQYRGQLEVAFGLLEDTENKRELIERQKLSEEIKLRESKKQFEKIKNDNQELYKQLYCRYCKPIDGDQWSSWII
;
A
#
# COMPACT_ATOMS: atom_id res chain seq x y z
N MET A 1 -37.86 28.16 -11.02
CA MET A 1 -36.50 27.93 -10.49
C MET A 1 -36.29 28.66 -9.17
N TYR A 2 -36.54 29.97 -9.10
CA TYR A 2 -36.45 30.75 -7.85
C TYR A 2 -37.32 30.23 -6.71
N THR A 3 -38.55 29.79 -7.00
CA THR A 3 -39.50 29.25 -6.00
C THR A 3 -39.04 27.96 -5.32
N ILE A 4 -38.26 27.12 -6.00
CA ILE A 4 -37.78 25.83 -5.49
C ILE A 4 -36.48 26.01 -4.71
N ILE A 5 -35.62 26.92 -5.17
CA ILE A 5 -34.40 27.30 -4.44
C ILE A 5 -34.80 28.03 -3.14
N SER A 6 -35.79 28.94 -3.21
CA SER A 6 -36.28 29.63 -2.02
C SER A 6 -36.96 28.69 -1.04
N THR A 7 -37.71 27.67 -1.50
CA THR A 7 -38.26 26.65 -0.61
C THR A 7 -37.17 25.78 0.01
N ILE A 8 -36.18 25.30 -0.75
CA ILE A 8 -35.07 24.53 -0.17
C ILE A 8 -34.25 25.37 0.83
N GLN A 9 -34.04 26.66 0.55
CA GLN A 9 -33.35 27.58 1.45
C GLN A 9 -34.19 27.94 2.68
N SER A 10 -35.51 28.09 2.55
CA SER A 10 -36.41 28.33 3.69
C SER A 10 -36.56 27.08 4.56
N LEU A 11 -36.51 25.88 3.99
CA LEU A 11 -36.50 24.62 4.76
C LEU A 11 -35.24 24.48 5.63
N LYS A 12 -34.14 25.16 5.27
CA LYS A 12 -32.94 25.29 6.10
C LYS A 12 -33.21 26.01 7.44
N TYR A 13 -34.23 26.86 7.48
CA TYR A 13 -34.67 27.58 8.68
C TYR A 13 -35.81 26.87 9.45
N TYR A 14 -36.49 25.91 8.83
CA TYR A 14 -37.52 25.07 9.46
C TYR A 14 -36.97 23.68 9.75
N SER A 15 -36.06 23.60 10.73
CA SER A 15 -35.34 22.36 11.08
C SER A 15 -36.18 21.26 11.73
N TYR A 16 -37.51 21.37 11.81
CA TYR A 16 -38.33 20.45 12.62
C TYR A 16 -39.50 19.75 11.92
N ILE A 17 -39.95 20.14 10.72
CA ILE A 17 -41.19 19.55 10.16
C ILE A 17 -41.14 19.46 8.62
N VAL A 18 -40.12 18.82 8.07
CA VAL A 18 -40.17 18.41 6.66
C VAL A 18 -40.04 16.91 6.64
N HIS A 19 -41.16 16.24 6.36
CA HIS A 19 -41.18 14.79 6.29
C HIS A 19 -40.16 14.33 5.23
N PRO A 20 -39.26 13.36 5.53
CA PRO A 20 -38.20 12.93 4.63
C PRO A 20 -38.70 12.56 3.23
N SER A 21 -39.92 12.02 3.14
CA SER A 21 -40.58 11.66 1.88
C SER A 21 -40.83 12.85 0.93
N LEU A 22 -41.10 14.06 1.44
CA LEU A 22 -41.37 15.24 0.61
C LEU A 22 -40.08 15.76 -0.04
N LEU A 23 -39.00 15.82 0.75
CA LEU A 23 -37.68 16.17 0.23
C LEU A 23 -37.19 15.12 -0.79
N ILE A 24 -37.56 13.83 -0.65
CA ILE A 24 -37.14 12.77 -1.59
C ILE A 24 -37.83 13.02 -2.92
N ARG A 25 -39.13 13.37 -2.89
CA ARG A 25 -39.88 13.74 -4.09
C ARG A 25 -39.29 14.99 -4.77
N LEU A 26 -38.87 15.99 -4.00
CA LEU A 26 -38.21 17.19 -4.54
C LEU A 26 -36.85 16.85 -5.15
N LEU A 27 -36.06 15.98 -4.52
CA LEU A 27 -34.79 15.50 -5.06
C LEU A 27 -35.02 14.73 -6.37
N ILE A 28 -35.98 13.80 -6.39
CA ILE A 28 -36.37 13.05 -7.60
C ILE A 28 -36.73 14.05 -8.69
N GLN A 29 -37.66 14.98 -8.44
CA GLN A 29 -38.07 15.99 -9.43
C GLN A 29 -36.90 16.85 -9.92
N ALA A 30 -36.01 17.29 -9.02
CA ALA A 30 -34.83 18.06 -9.39
C ALA A 30 -33.89 17.24 -10.28
N ILE A 31 -33.70 15.95 -9.98
CA ILE A 31 -32.92 15.02 -10.81
C ILE A 31 -33.59 14.81 -12.17
N LEU A 32 -34.90 14.55 -12.21
CA LEU A 32 -35.65 14.34 -13.45
C LEU A 32 -35.64 15.58 -14.35
N LYS A 33 -35.64 16.77 -13.75
CA LYS A 33 -35.54 18.06 -14.46
C LYS A 33 -34.10 18.53 -14.67
N GLN A 34 -33.10 17.71 -14.33
CA GLN A 34 -31.67 17.99 -14.48
C GLN A 34 -31.20 19.29 -13.79
N TRP A 35 -31.83 19.67 -12.69
CA TRP A 35 -31.49 20.87 -11.94
C TRP A 35 -30.30 20.64 -11.01
N ILE A 36 -29.09 20.62 -11.60
CA ILE A 36 -27.84 20.25 -10.92
C ILE A 36 -27.68 20.99 -9.60
N LYS A 37 -27.84 22.32 -9.59
CA LYS A 37 -27.65 23.14 -8.38
C LYS A 37 -28.61 22.74 -7.27
N CYS A 38 -29.89 22.50 -7.58
CA CYS A 38 -30.90 22.07 -6.62
C CYS A 38 -30.60 20.67 -6.09
N SER A 39 -30.29 19.72 -6.99
CA SER A 39 -29.93 18.35 -6.60
C SER A 39 -28.70 18.33 -5.71
N LYS A 40 -27.67 19.15 -6.00
CA LYS A 40 -26.47 19.28 -5.15
C LYS A 40 -26.82 19.77 -3.74
N ILE A 41 -27.65 20.81 -3.61
CA ILE A 41 -28.07 21.34 -2.31
C ILE A 41 -28.87 20.28 -1.54
N ALA A 42 -29.81 19.62 -2.21
CA ALA A 42 -30.64 18.58 -1.61
C ALA A 42 -29.79 17.39 -1.12
N ILE A 43 -28.88 16.85 -1.94
CA ILE A 43 -27.99 15.74 -1.52
C ILE A 43 -27.13 16.15 -0.32
N LYS A 44 -26.53 17.35 -0.34
CA LYS A 44 -25.73 17.84 0.79
C LYS A 44 -26.55 17.93 2.09
N TYR A 45 -27.78 18.42 1.99
CA TYR A 45 -28.70 18.49 3.13
C TYR A 45 -29.05 17.10 3.67
N TYR A 46 -29.33 16.14 2.77
CA TYR A 46 -29.62 14.77 3.14
C TYR A 46 -28.47 14.04 3.82
N ASN A 47 -27.25 14.22 3.32
CA ASN A 47 -26.06 13.66 3.95
C ASN A 47 -25.89 14.19 5.38
N HIS A 48 -26.23 15.46 5.63
CA HIS A 48 -26.18 16.05 6.97
C HIS A 48 -27.19 15.40 7.93
N ILE A 49 -28.33 14.93 7.42
CA ILE A 49 -29.38 14.27 8.21
C ILE A 49 -29.13 12.75 8.32
N GLN A 50 -27.99 12.25 7.83
CA GLN A 50 -27.63 10.82 7.80
C GLN A 50 -28.67 9.93 7.11
N PHE A 51 -29.49 10.49 6.21
CA PHE A 51 -30.43 9.69 5.44
C PHE A 51 -29.74 9.17 4.17
N ASP A 52 -29.79 7.87 3.98
CA ASP A 52 -29.09 7.24 2.86
C ASP A 52 -29.87 7.37 1.55
N LEU A 53 -29.27 8.05 0.58
CA LEU A 53 -29.85 8.29 -0.73
C LEU A 53 -29.53 7.20 -1.76
N TYR A 54 -28.68 6.22 -1.46
CA TYR A 54 -28.26 5.19 -2.41
C TYR A 54 -29.43 4.45 -3.08
N PRO A 55 -30.41 3.89 -2.35
CA PRO A 55 -31.53 3.16 -2.96
C PRO A 55 -32.36 4.04 -3.90
N THR A 56 -32.59 5.29 -3.48
CA THR A 56 -33.34 6.28 -4.27
C THR A 56 -32.57 6.62 -5.55
N PHE A 57 -31.28 6.88 -5.43
CA PHE A 57 -30.43 7.26 -6.55
C PHE A 57 -30.30 6.13 -7.57
N GLN A 58 -30.17 4.89 -7.12
CA GLN A 58 -30.14 3.71 -7.99
C GLN A 58 -31.45 3.54 -8.74
N ASN A 59 -32.59 3.61 -8.06
CA ASN A 59 -33.91 3.52 -8.69
C ASN A 59 -34.10 4.58 -9.77
N ILE A 60 -33.65 5.82 -9.53
CA ILE A 60 -33.71 6.86 -10.55
C ILE A 60 -32.76 6.54 -11.71
N LYS A 61 -31.52 6.12 -11.43
CA LYS A 61 -30.54 5.78 -12.46
C LYS A 61 -30.99 4.61 -13.35
N LEU A 62 -31.63 3.58 -12.80
CA LEU A 62 -32.16 2.45 -13.57
C LEU A 62 -33.35 2.86 -14.45
N ASN A 63 -34.22 3.74 -13.94
CA ASN A 63 -35.45 4.14 -14.64
C ASN A 63 -35.24 5.29 -15.64
N TYR A 64 -34.13 6.01 -15.57
CA TYR A 64 -33.81 7.11 -16.49
C TYR A 64 -32.75 6.71 -17.50
N ASN A 65 -32.91 7.17 -18.75
CA ASN A 65 -31.95 6.90 -19.81
C ASN A 65 -30.60 7.58 -19.48
N THR A 66 -29.68 6.79 -18.93
CA THR A 66 -28.40 7.25 -18.38
C THR A 66 -27.45 7.78 -19.44
N GLN A 67 -27.57 7.31 -20.69
CA GLN A 67 -26.68 7.69 -21.79
C GLN A 67 -26.77 9.18 -22.13
N LEU A 68 -27.94 9.80 -22.01
CA LEU A 68 -28.11 11.24 -22.29
C LEU A 68 -27.63 12.14 -21.14
N ASN A 69 -27.43 11.58 -19.94
CA ASN A 69 -27.22 12.36 -18.71
C ASN A 69 -25.99 11.92 -17.90
N GLN A 70 -25.01 11.27 -18.54
CA GLN A 70 -23.85 10.69 -17.85
C GLN A 70 -23.12 11.71 -16.97
N THR A 71 -22.81 12.90 -17.52
CA THR A 71 -22.11 13.98 -16.81
C THR A 71 -22.90 14.49 -15.59
N PHE A 72 -24.24 14.55 -15.70
CA PHE A 72 -25.10 14.95 -14.60
C PHE A 72 -25.03 13.95 -13.45
N PHE A 73 -25.17 12.66 -13.76
CA PHE A 73 -25.12 11.61 -12.75
C PHE A 73 -23.72 11.53 -12.13
N GLU A 74 -22.64 11.60 -12.89
CA GLU A 74 -21.25 11.66 -12.37
C GLU A 74 -21.00 12.77 -11.34
N ILE A 75 -21.64 13.93 -11.52
CA ILE A 75 -21.50 15.04 -10.58
C ILE A 75 -22.24 14.74 -9.27
N LEU A 76 -23.43 14.13 -9.34
CA LEU A 76 -24.22 13.83 -8.17
C LEU A 76 -23.67 12.63 -7.38
N THR A 77 -23.06 11.67 -8.07
CA THR A 77 -22.48 10.48 -7.44
C THR A 77 -21.30 10.81 -6.55
N LYS A 78 -20.50 11.82 -6.92
CA LYS A 78 -19.46 12.39 -6.07
C LYS A 78 -19.98 12.99 -4.76
N LEU A 79 -21.29 13.24 -4.66
CA LEU A 79 -21.90 13.79 -3.46
C LEU A 79 -22.57 12.72 -2.60
N LEU A 80 -22.70 11.48 -3.06
CA LEU A 80 -23.26 10.42 -2.24
C LEU A 80 -22.28 10.00 -1.14
N PRO A 81 -22.77 9.59 0.05
CA PRO A 81 -21.90 9.23 1.15
C PRO A 81 -21.07 7.98 0.82
N SER A 82 -19.80 7.97 1.21
CA SER A 82 -18.89 6.84 0.98
C SER A 82 -19.19 5.62 1.88
N HIS A 83 -19.97 5.81 2.94
CA HIS A 83 -20.24 4.83 4.00
C HIS A 83 -21.73 4.46 4.10
N SER A 84 -22.34 4.12 2.97
CA SER A 84 -23.71 3.60 2.94
C SER A 84 -23.76 2.13 3.41
N PRO A 85 -24.69 1.73 4.30
CA PRO A 85 -24.93 0.31 4.62
C PRO A 85 -25.43 -0.52 3.42
N TYR A 86 -25.92 0.11 2.36
CA TYR A 86 -26.36 -0.58 1.13
C TYR A 86 -25.21 -0.90 0.18
N LEU A 87 -23.99 -0.40 0.47
CA LEU A 87 -22.82 -0.69 -0.33
C LEU A 87 -22.11 -1.93 0.17
N ASN A 88 -21.94 -2.91 -0.73
CA ASN A 88 -21.05 -4.02 -0.47
C ASN A 88 -19.60 -3.55 -0.66
N VAL A 89 -18.78 -3.73 0.36
CA VAL A 89 -17.35 -3.40 0.28
C VAL A 89 -16.58 -4.63 -0.18
N LEU A 90 -15.92 -4.53 -1.33
CA LEU A 90 -15.18 -5.61 -1.96
C LEU A 90 -13.75 -5.18 -2.24
N GLU A 91 -12.82 -6.12 -2.22
CA GLU A 91 -11.48 -5.90 -2.78
C GLU A 91 -11.49 -6.32 -4.25
N PRO A 92 -11.14 -5.41 -5.18
CA PRO A 92 -11.05 -5.78 -6.59
C PRO A 92 -9.83 -6.68 -6.84
N CYS A 93 -9.89 -7.50 -7.87
CA CYS A 93 -8.74 -8.23 -8.35
C CYS A 93 -7.90 -7.37 -9.30
N TYR A 94 -6.60 -7.64 -9.31
CA TYR A 94 -5.66 -6.89 -10.11
C TYR A 94 -4.57 -7.78 -10.68
N LEU A 95 -4.20 -7.46 -11.91
CA LEU A 95 -3.03 -7.99 -12.57
C LEU A 95 -1.91 -6.96 -12.39
N TRP A 96 -0.71 -7.41 -12.04
CA TRP A 96 0.46 -6.54 -11.92
C TRP A 96 1.61 -7.01 -12.81
N ALA A 97 2.35 -6.06 -13.34
CA ALA A 97 3.61 -6.26 -14.02
C ALA A 97 4.51 -5.03 -13.81
N GLN A 98 5.73 -5.08 -14.35
CA GLN A 98 6.67 -3.98 -14.26
C GLN A 98 7.64 -4.02 -15.43
N ASN A 99 8.29 -2.89 -15.69
CA ASN A 99 9.59 -2.85 -16.35
C ASN A 99 10.61 -2.29 -15.35
N MET A 100 11.79 -1.85 -15.81
CA MET A 100 12.79 -1.31 -14.89
C MET A 100 12.40 0.03 -14.24
N THR A 101 11.49 0.80 -14.85
CA THR A 101 11.19 2.17 -14.43
C THR A 101 9.77 2.36 -13.88
N HIS A 102 8.82 1.54 -14.30
CA HIS A 102 7.39 1.66 -14.02
C HIS A 102 6.82 0.36 -13.45
N VAL A 103 5.74 0.51 -12.70
CA VAL A 103 4.82 -0.56 -12.29
C VAL A 103 3.54 -0.38 -13.10
N PHE A 104 3.00 -1.50 -13.61
CA PHE A 104 1.76 -1.55 -14.34
C PHE A 104 0.73 -2.34 -13.53
N LEU A 105 -0.45 -1.78 -13.37
CA LEU A 105 -1.59 -2.43 -12.75
C LEU A 105 -2.75 -2.46 -13.74
N LYS A 106 -3.44 -3.59 -13.79
CA LYS A 106 -4.73 -3.72 -14.48
C LYS A 106 -5.76 -4.20 -13.49
N ILE A 107 -6.65 -3.30 -13.12
CA ILE A 107 -7.68 -3.51 -12.10
C ILE A 107 -8.96 -3.98 -12.78
N LYS A 108 -9.55 -5.05 -12.27
CA LYS A 108 -10.87 -5.53 -12.64
C LYS A 108 -11.77 -5.48 -11.41
N PHE A 109 -12.89 -4.78 -11.52
CA PHE A 109 -13.79 -4.53 -10.38
C PHE A 109 -14.69 -5.73 -10.08
N THR A 110 -14.07 -6.79 -9.57
CA THR A 110 -14.65 -8.06 -9.13
C THR A 110 -13.68 -8.71 -8.15
N THR A 111 -14.13 -9.70 -7.38
CA THR A 111 -13.27 -10.39 -6.40
C THR A 111 -12.36 -11.44 -7.02
N LYS A 112 -12.68 -11.96 -8.22
CA LYS A 112 -11.91 -13.01 -8.90
C LYS A 112 -11.73 -12.69 -10.38
N ILE A 113 -10.57 -13.05 -10.94
CA ILE A 113 -10.21 -12.71 -12.33
C ILE A 113 -11.15 -13.34 -13.37
N ASP A 114 -11.69 -14.53 -13.12
CA ASP A 114 -12.54 -15.27 -14.06
C ASP A 114 -14.00 -14.79 -14.10
N ILE A 115 -14.42 -14.01 -13.10
CA ILE A 115 -15.80 -13.53 -12.99
C ILE A 115 -15.95 -12.23 -13.77
N PRO A 116 -17.06 -11.98 -14.51
CA PRO A 116 -17.31 -10.68 -15.10
C PRO A 116 -17.29 -9.58 -14.02
N GLY A 117 -16.64 -8.46 -14.34
CA GLY A 117 -16.56 -7.31 -13.43
C GLY A 117 -17.67 -6.30 -13.64
N ALA A 118 -17.71 -5.28 -12.78
CA ALA A 118 -18.54 -4.11 -13.03
C ALA A 118 -18.13 -3.46 -14.36
N GLN A 119 -19.08 -3.35 -15.30
CA GLN A 119 -18.83 -2.73 -16.60
C GLN A 119 -18.73 -1.21 -16.48
N THR A 120 -19.51 -0.64 -15.56
CA THR A 120 -19.57 0.80 -15.33
C THR A 120 -19.06 1.16 -13.94
N ILE A 121 -18.04 2.03 -13.93
CA ILE A 121 -17.47 2.63 -12.72
C ILE A 121 -17.85 4.09 -12.72
N ASN A 122 -18.58 4.50 -11.70
CA ASN A 122 -19.19 5.83 -11.63
C ASN A 122 -18.37 6.82 -10.81
N HIS A 123 -17.47 6.30 -9.98
CA HIS A 123 -16.48 7.07 -9.26
C HIS A 123 -15.22 6.23 -9.18
N PHE A 124 -14.08 6.87 -9.43
CA PHE A 124 -12.77 6.26 -9.36
C PHE A 124 -11.81 7.29 -8.76
N GLN A 125 -11.10 6.87 -7.73
CA GLN A 125 -10.08 7.67 -7.06
C GLN A 125 -8.86 6.79 -6.82
N ILE A 126 -7.70 7.35 -7.09
CA ILE A 126 -6.40 6.76 -6.78
C ILE A 126 -5.59 7.79 -5.99
N ASN A 127 -5.08 7.36 -4.85
CA ASN A 127 -4.17 8.13 -4.02
C ASN A 127 -2.89 7.32 -3.87
N ILE A 128 -1.78 7.90 -4.33
CA ILE A 128 -0.45 7.31 -4.18
C ILE A 128 0.25 8.08 -3.06
N THR A 129 0.61 7.38 -2.00
CA THR A 129 1.45 7.89 -0.91
C THR A 129 2.73 7.05 -0.84
N GLN A 130 3.73 7.52 -0.11
CA GLN A 130 4.96 6.75 0.08
C GLN A 130 4.86 6.00 1.41
N PRO A 131 4.85 4.64 1.45
CA PRO A 131 4.96 3.62 0.41
C PRO A 131 3.63 2.88 0.15
N SER A 132 2.52 3.58 -0.11
CA SER A 132 1.21 2.95 -0.22
C SER A 132 0.43 3.42 -1.45
N LEU A 133 -0.32 2.50 -2.06
CA LEU A 133 -1.33 2.82 -3.06
C LEU A 133 -2.71 2.52 -2.50
N TYR A 134 -3.57 3.52 -2.56
CA TYR A 134 -4.97 3.43 -2.21
C TYR A 134 -5.80 3.68 -3.46
N LEU A 135 -6.71 2.77 -3.75
CA LEU A 135 -7.67 2.91 -4.83
C LEU A 135 -9.06 2.67 -4.28
N GLU A 136 -9.98 3.54 -4.67
CA GLU A 136 -11.38 3.44 -4.33
C GLU A 136 -12.24 3.65 -5.57
N ALA A 137 -13.20 2.76 -5.79
CA ALA A 137 -14.10 2.86 -6.91
C ALA A 137 -15.52 2.44 -6.52
N TYR A 138 -16.51 2.97 -7.24
CA TYR A 138 -17.92 2.69 -6.99
C TYR A 138 -18.63 2.27 -8.26
N SER A 139 -19.43 1.21 -8.15
CA SER A 139 -20.41 0.81 -9.16
C SER A 139 -21.81 0.88 -8.57
N PHE A 140 -22.66 1.76 -9.12
CA PHE A 140 -24.08 1.82 -8.72
C PHE A 140 -24.91 0.70 -9.33
N GLU A 141 -24.44 0.11 -10.42
CA GLU A 141 -25.12 -1.02 -11.05
C GLU A 141 -25.16 -2.21 -10.08
N LEU A 142 -24.02 -2.51 -9.46
CA LEU A 142 -23.87 -3.62 -8.52
C LEU A 142 -23.97 -3.21 -7.05
N LEU A 143 -24.12 -1.92 -6.74
CA LEU A 143 -24.02 -1.35 -5.39
C LEU A 143 -22.74 -1.78 -4.65
N ASN A 144 -21.63 -1.83 -5.39
CA ASN A 144 -20.35 -2.26 -4.85
C ASN A 144 -19.42 -1.06 -4.70
N ARG A 145 -18.75 -1.00 -3.56
CA ARG A 145 -17.59 -0.17 -3.30
C ARG A 145 -16.35 -1.05 -3.33
N TYR A 146 -15.46 -0.76 -4.27
CA TYR A 146 -14.19 -1.45 -4.41
C TYR A 146 -13.10 -0.67 -3.70
N VAL A 147 -12.40 -1.31 -2.77
CA VAL A 147 -11.28 -0.70 -2.04
C VAL A 147 -10.06 -1.59 -2.22
N LEU A 148 -8.98 -1.03 -2.73
CA LEU A 148 -7.70 -1.71 -2.86
C LEU A 148 -6.63 -0.92 -2.12
N ARG A 149 -5.90 -1.62 -1.25
CA ARG A 149 -4.80 -1.06 -0.47
C ARG A 149 -3.57 -1.91 -0.69
N ILE A 150 -2.53 -1.33 -1.28
CA ILE A 150 -1.26 -2.01 -1.51
C ILE A 150 -0.18 -1.29 -0.74
N GLN A 151 0.46 -1.99 0.19
CA GLN A 151 1.70 -1.53 0.80
C GLN A 151 2.85 -1.91 -0.13
N THR A 152 3.37 -0.94 -0.87
CA THR A 152 4.31 -1.22 -1.96
C THR A 152 5.71 -1.60 -1.51
N TYR A 153 6.40 -2.37 -2.35
CA TYR A 153 7.76 -2.84 -2.11
C TYR A 153 8.77 -1.70 -1.91
N LYS A 154 8.67 -0.67 -2.74
CA LYS A 154 9.42 0.58 -2.65
C LYS A 154 8.51 1.75 -2.98
N PHE A 155 9.04 2.97 -2.86
CA PHE A 155 8.26 4.16 -3.13
C PHE A 155 7.83 4.23 -4.60
N MET A 156 6.67 4.85 -4.80
CA MET A 156 6.19 5.26 -6.11
C MET A 156 6.19 6.78 -6.17
N ASN A 157 6.32 7.32 -7.37
CA ASN A 157 6.25 8.76 -7.56
C ASN A 157 4.78 9.20 -7.66
N PRO A 158 4.24 9.94 -6.68
CA PRO A 158 2.83 10.34 -6.69
C PRO A 158 2.51 11.37 -7.79
N ASN A 159 3.52 12.05 -8.33
CA ASN A 159 3.34 13.07 -9.36
C ASN A 159 3.40 12.49 -10.78
N TYR A 160 3.89 11.26 -10.95
CA TYR A 160 4.10 10.64 -12.25
C TYR A 160 3.39 9.29 -12.31
N PHE A 161 2.07 9.37 -12.51
CA PHE A 161 1.24 8.22 -12.83
C PHE A 161 0.20 8.60 -13.88
N HIS A 162 -0.23 7.61 -14.64
CA HIS A 162 -1.31 7.72 -15.60
C HIS A 162 -2.29 6.58 -15.38
N TYR A 163 -3.56 6.80 -15.64
CA TYR A 163 -4.55 5.73 -15.69
C TYR A 163 -5.52 5.95 -16.83
N GLN A 164 -6.02 4.85 -17.37
CA GLN A 164 -7.02 4.84 -18.42
C GLN A 164 -8.04 3.72 -18.19
N PHE A 165 -9.29 4.01 -18.51
CA PHE A 165 -10.33 3.00 -18.59
C PHE A 165 -10.22 2.24 -19.90
N VAL A 166 -10.36 0.93 -19.83
CA VAL A 166 -10.33 0.01 -20.96
C VAL A 166 -11.68 -0.68 -21.05
N GLU A 167 -11.90 -1.42 -22.13
CA GLU A 167 -13.08 -2.24 -22.34
C GLU A 167 -13.41 -3.10 -21.11
N LEU A 168 -14.71 -3.40 -20.96
CA LEU A 168 -15.25 -4.24 -19.89
C LEU A 168 -15.03 -3.67 -18.47
N GLY A 169 -14.95 -2.35 -18.35
CA GLY A 169 -14.88 -1.65 -17.07
C GLY A 169 -13.54 -1.83 -16.34
N GLN A 170 -12.47 -2.18 -17.05
CA GLN A 170 -11.15 -2.35 -16.46
C GLN A 170 -10.40 -1.02 -16.41
N VAL A 171 -9.44 -0.89 -15.49
CA VAL A 171 -8.55 0.28 -15.43
C VAL A 171 -7.11 -0.19 -15.52
N ILE A 172 -6.36 0.39 -16.45
CA ILE A 172 -4.90 0.26 -16.48
C ILE A 172 -4.30 1.47 -15.80
N ILE A 173 -3.34 1.24 -14.91
CA ILE A 173 -2.59 2.25 -14.17
C ILE A 173 -1.11 2.01 -14.44
N GLU A 174 -0.41 3.06 -14.81
CA GLU A 174 1.05 3.08 -14.96
C GLU A 174 1.62 4.07 -13.96
N ILE A 175 2.61 3.63 -13.19
CA ILE A 175 3.18 4.41 -12.09
C ILE A 175 4.70 4.37 -12.17
N LEU A 176 5.34 5.53 -12.14
CA LEU A 176 6.81 5.63 -12.09
C LEU A 176 7.33 5.19 -10.71
N LYS A 177 8.33 4.31 -10.69
CA LYS A 177 9.01 3.85 -9.48
C LYS A 177 9.91 4.94 -8.89
N SER A 178 10.11 4.91 -7.58
CA SER A 178 11.07 5.76 -6.88
C SER A 178 11.80 4.96 -5.78
N PRO A 179 13.14 4.82 -5.82
CA PRO A 179 14.03 5.18 -6.93
C PRO A 179 13.80 4.30 -8.16
N SER A 180 14.16 4.84 -9.32
CA SER A 180 14.13 4.19 -10.64
C SER A 180 15.47 4.42 -11.34
N PRO A 181 16.00 3.46 -12.12
CA PRO A 181 15.46 2.13 -12.40
C PRO A 181 15.65 1.14 -11.23
N TYR A 182 14.67 0.26 -10.99
CA TYR A 182 14.75 -0.80 -9.98
C TYR A 182 13.78 -1.95 -10.26
N PHE A 183 14.19 -3.19 -9.99
CA PHE A 183 13.36 -4.38 -10.12
C PHE A 183 12.69 -4.77 -8.79
N TRP A 184 11.38 -5.06 -8.82
CA TRP A 184 10.61 -5.43 -7.63
C TRP A 184 10.32 -6.93 -7.64
N LYS A 185 10.74 -7.68 -6.62
CA LYS A 185 10.43 -9.13 -6.52
C LYS A 185 8.93 -9.38 -6.36
N ASN A 186 8.23 -8.47 -5.69
CA ASN A 186 6.79 -8.46 -5.49
C ASN A 186 6.31 -6.99 -5.50
N ILE A 187 5.05 -6.74 -5.81
CA ILE A 187 4.47 -5.40 -5.66
C ILE A 187 4.33 -4.99 -4.19
N HIS A 188 4.13 -5.96 -3.30
CA HIS A 188 4.00 -5.72 -1.87
C HIS A 188 5.36 -5.63 -1.16
N SER A 189 5.40 -4.89 -0.06
CA SER A 189 6.55 -4.80 0.85
C SER A 189 7.00 -6.15 1.40
N ASN A 190 6.04 -7.01 1.74
CA ASN A 190 6.33 -8.37 2.14
C ASN A 190 6.41 -9.27 0.90
N ILE A 191 7.61 -9.77 0.60
CA ILE A 191 7.87 -10.64 -0.55
C ILE A 191 7.02 -11.91 -0.51
N MET A 192 6.74 -12.44 0.69
CA MET A 192 5.95 -13.67 0.89
C MET A 192 4.45 -13.42 0.88
N TYR A 193 4.00 -12.16 0.89
CA TYR A 193 2.58 -11.83 0.85
C TYR A 193 2.07 -11.89 -0.59
N ASN A 194 1.14 -12.80 -0.84
CA ASN A 194 0.50 -12.99 -2.14
C ASN A 194 -1.01 -13.14 -1.94
N PRO A 195 -1.77 -12.03 -1.96
CA PRO A 195 -3.20 -12.10 -1.73
C PRO A 195 -3.91 -12.77 -2.91
N SER A 196 -5.04 -13.43 -2.64
CA SER A 196 -5.76 -14.24 -3.65
C SER A 196 -6.35 -13.43 -4.82
N ASN A 197 -6.48 -12.12 -4.64
CA ASN A 197 -6.95 -11.19 -5.67
C ASN A 197 -5.80 -10.58 -6.51
N GLN A 198 -4.55 -10.99 -6.28
CA GLN A 198 -3.38 -10.58 -7.05
C GLN A 198 -3.01 -11.63 -8.11
N TYR A 199 -2.74 -11.15 -9.33
CA TYR A 199 -2.31 -11.99 -10.45
C TYR A 199 -1.16 -11.34 -11.22
N ILE A 200 -0.36 -12.15 -11.91
CA ILE A 200 0.70 -11.64 -12.80
C ILE A 200 0.07 -11.25 -14.14
N TRP A 201 0.37 -10.06 -14.63
CA TRP A 201 -0.01 -9.65 -15.98
C TRP A 201 0.99 -10.19 -17.01
N TRP A 202 0.75 -11.42 -17.47
CA TRP A 202 1.66 -12.14 -18.34
C TRP A 202 1.97 -11.42 -19.66
N ASP A 203 0.97 -10.81 -20.32
CA ASP A 203 1.20 -10.08 -21.58
C ASP A 203 2.24 -8.98 -21.43
N MET A 204 2.08 -8.14 -20.38
CA MET A 204 3.02 -7.07 -20.05
C MET A 204 4.37 -7.63 -19.59
N TYR A 205 4.38 -8.73 -18.84
CA TYR A 205 5.62 -9.40 -18.46
C TYR A 205 6.43 -9.86 -19.68
N TYR A 206 5.78 -10.52 -20.65
CA TYR A 206 6.45 -10.98 -21.85
C TYR A 206 6.99 -9.85 -22.72
N GLN A 207 6.28 -8.71 -22.77
CA GLN A 207 6.74 -7.53 -23.48
C GLN A 207 8.09 -6.99 -22.94
N TYR A 208 8.32 -7.06 -21.62
CA TYR A 208 9.54 -6.56 -20.98
C TYR A 208 10.51 -7.64 -20.52
N ARG A 209 10.25 -8.91 -20.86
CA ARG A 209 10.99 -10.08 -20.37
C ARG A 209 12.51 -9.93 -20.49
N GLY A 210 13.02 -9.48 -21.64
CA GLY A 210 14.46 -9.31 -21.85
C GLY A 210 15.10 -8.31 -20.88
N GLN A 211 14.40 -7.22 -20.54
CA GLN A 211 14.90 -6.25 -19.54
C GLN A 211 14.89 -6.86 -18.13
N LEU A 212 13.86 -7.65 -17.82
CA LEU A 212 13.70 -8.27 -16.51
C LEU A 212 14.72 -9.40 -16.29
N GLU A 213 15.02 -10.23 -17.30
CA GLU A 213 16.02 -11.30 -17.22
C GLU A 213 17.42 -10.76 -16.92
N VAL A 214 17.82 -9.67 -17.58
CA VAL A 214 19.08 -8.97 -17.27
C VAL A 214 19.08 -8.47 -15.83
N ALA A 215 17.98 -7.90 -15.36
CA ALA A 215 17.86 -7.43 -13.98
C ALA A 215 17.91 -8.56 -12.95
N PHE A 216 17.30 -9.72 -13.25
CA PHE A 216 17.38 -10.91 -12.42
C PHE A 216 18.82 -11.40 -12.27
N GLY A 217 19.56 -11.53 -13.38
CA GLY A 217 20.97 -11.94 -13.33
C GLY A 217 21.82 -10.97 -12.49
N LEU A 218 21.64 -9.66 -12.68
CA LEU A 218 22.35 -8.66 -11.88
C LEU A 218 21.99 -8.72 -10.39
N LEU A 219 20.72 -8.96 -10.05
CA LEU A 219 20.29 -9.07 -8.65
C LEU A 219 20.87 -10.31 -7.98
N GLU A 220 20.82 -11.46 -8.64
CA GLU A 220 21.39 -12.71 -8.15
C GLU A 220 22.90 -12.57 -7.93
N ASP A 221 23.63 -11.96 -8.87
CA ASP A 221 25.05 -11.64 -8.70
C ASP A 221 25.31 -10.73 -7.49
N THR A 222 24.46 -9.73 -7.26
CA THR A 222 24.62 -8.83 -6.10
C THR A 222 24.29 -9.48 -4.78
N GLU A 223 23.27 -10.34 -4.72
CA GLU A 223 22.91 -11.11 -3.51
C GLU A 223 24.01 -12.12 -3.19
N ASN A 224 24.49 -12.87 -4.18
CA ASN A 224 25.62 -13.79 -4.05
C ASN A 224 26.89 -13.08 -3.55
N LYS A 225 27.21 -11.89 -4.09
CA LYS A 225 28.35 -11.08 -3.61
C LYS A 225 28.18 -10.64 -2.17
N ARG A 226 26.98 -10.26 -1.73
CA ARG A 226 26.71 -9.88 -0.33
C ARG A 226 26.90 -11.07 0.61
N GLU A 227 26.35 -12.22 0.26
CA GLU A 227 26.52 -13.44 1.05
C GLU A 227 28.00 -13.86 1.17
N LEU A 228 28.77 -13.73 0.07
CA LEU A 228 30.21 -13.98 0.08
C LEU A 228 30.95 -13.04 1.04
N ILE A 229 30.64 -11.75 1.01
CA ILE A 229 31.25 -10.76 1.91
C ILE A 229 30.88 -11.04 3.37
N GLU A 230 29.63 -11.40 3.66
CA GLU A 230 29.21 -11.75 5.03
C GLU A 230 29.91 -13.00 5.55
N ARG A 231 30.05 -14.05 4.72
CA ARG A 231 30.81 -15.25 5.09
C ARG A 231 32.29 -14.94 5.34
N GLN A 232 32.90 -14.08 4.52
CA GLN A 232 34.29 -13.65 4.70
C GLN A 232 34.47 -12.93 6.04
N LYS A 233 33.62 -11.94 6.34
CA LYS A 233 33.65 -11.20 7.61
C LYS A 233 33.49 -12.12 8.81
N LEU A 234 32.54 -13.05 8.75
CA LEU A 234 32.33 -14.02 9.83
C LEU A 234 33.57 -14.91 10.03
N SER A 235 34.19 -15.36 8.93
CA SER A 235 35.40 -16.19 9.00
C SER A 235 36.60 -15.42 9.59
N GLU A 236 36.75 -14.14 9.26
CA GLU A 236 37.78 -13.26 9.80
C GLU A 236 37.58 -13.01 11.29
N GLU A 237 36.33 -12.79 11.71
CA GLU A 237 35.98 -12.59 13.11
C GLU A 237 36.25 -13.86 13.95
N ILE A 238 35.96 -15.04 13.40
CA ILE A 238 36.29 -16.33 14.04
C ILE A 238 37.81 -16.47 14.20
N LYS A 239 38.59 -16.24 13.13
CA LYS A 239 40.06 -16.31 13.17
C LYS A 239 40.66 -15.33 14.19
N LEU A 240 40.12 -14.11 14.27
CA LEU A 240 40.55 -13.11 15.24
C LEU A 240 40.24 -13.55 16.68
N ARG A 241 39.11 -14.21 16.90
CA ARG A 241 38.75 -14.74 18.23
C ARG A 241 39.65 -15.90 18.63
N GLU A 242 40.01 -16.76 17.69
CA GLU A 242 40.94 -17.87 17.93
C GLU A 242 42.36 -17.37 18.22
N SER A 243 42.87 -16.40 17.47
CA SER A 243 44.19 -15.83 17.70
C SER A 243 44.29 -15.12 19.06
N LYS A 244 43.24 -14.40 19.48
CA LYS A 244 43.16 -13.81 20.82
C LYS A 244 43.22 -14.86 21.92
N LYS A 245 42.46 -15.96 21.80
CA LYS A 245 42.51 -17.08 22.76
C LYS A 245 43.89 -17.73 22.82
N GLN A 246 44.55 -17.92 21.68
CA GLN A 246 45.92 -18.44 21.65
C GLN A 246 46.90 -17.48 22.34
N PHE A 247 46.79 -16.18 22.08
CA PHE A 247 47.64 -15.18 22.71
C PHE A 247 47.44 -15.13 24.24
N GLU A 248 46.20 -15.17 24.71
CA GLU A 248 45.88 -15.25 26.14
C GLU A 248 46.46 -16.51 26.78
N LYS A 249 46.36 -17.66 26.11
CA LYS A 249 46.96 -18.91 26.57
C LYS A 249 48.48 -18.79 26.70
N ILE A 250 49.16 -18.31 25.67
CA ILE A 250 50.62 -18.09 25.69
C ILE A 250 51.02 -17.14 26.83
N LYS A 251 50.25 -16.07 27.05
CA LYS A 251 50.50 -15.11 28.12
C LYS A 251 50.39 -15.76 29.50
N ASN A 252 49.37 -16.60 29.72
CA ASN A 252 49.17 -17.33 30.97
C ASN A 252 50.28 -18.36 31.20
N ASP A 253 50.62 -19.14 30.17
CA ASP A 253 51.70 -20.13 30.20
C ASP A 253 53.04 -19.46 30.56
N ASN A 254 53.35 -18.30 29.95
CA ASN A 254 54.54 -17.52 30.28
C ASN A 254 54.53 -17.00 31.72
N GLN A 255 53.39 -16.50 32.23
CA GLN A 255 53.29 -16.06 33.63
C GLN A 255 53.51 -17.21 34.61
N GLU A 256 52.99 -18.40 34.30
CA GLU A 256 53.20 -19.59 35.10
C GLU A 256 54.67 -20.03 35.10
N LEU A 257 55.32 -19.99 33.94
CA LEU A 257 56.75 -20.25 33.80
C LEU A 257 57.59 -19.28 34.66
N TYR A 258 57.28 -17.98 34.64
CA TYR A 258 57.93 -17.00 35.51
C TYR A 258 57.74 -17.34 36.99
N LYS A 259 56.52 -17.67 37.43
CA LYS A 259 56.28 -18.09 38.82
C LYS A 259 57.10 -19.32 39.20
N GLN A 260 57.21 -20.32 38.33
CA GLN A 260 58.02 -21.52 38.58
C GLN A 260 59.52 -21.21 38.67
N LEU A 261 60.03 -20.32 37.79
CA LEU A 261 61.43 -19.90 37.81
C LEU A 261 61.77 -19.13 39.09
N TYR A 262 60.94 -18.16 39.50
CA TYR A 262 61.19 -17.36 40.71
C TYR A 262 60.93 -18.12 42.02
N CYS A 263 60.04 -19.12 42.03
CA CYS A 263 59.80 -19.98 43.20
C CYS A 263 60.98 -20.93 43.47
N ARG A 264 61.78 -21.27 42.45
CA ARG A 264 62.96 -22.15 42.58
C ARG A 264 64.16 -21.49 43.29
N TYR A 265 64.19 -20.16 43.36
CA TYR A 265 65.22 -19.39 44.08
C TYR A 265 64.81 -19.04 45.52
N CYS A 266 63.58 -19.34 45.92
CA CYS A 266 63.10 -19.21 47.29
C CYS A 266 63.17 -20.56 48.01
N LYS A 267 64.37 -21.09 48.22
CA LYS A 267 64.55 -21.99 49.38
C LYS A 267 64.60 -21.10 50.62
N PRO A 268 63.84 -21.40 51.69
CA PRO A 268 64.06 -20.73 52.96
C PRO A 268 65.51 -20.96 53.36
N ILE A 269 66.22 -19.89 53.68
CA ILE A 269 67.43 -20.02 54.48
C ILE A 269 66.91 -20.36 55.88
N ASP A 270 66.81 -21.66 56.17
CA ASP A 270 66.65 -22.13 57.54
C ASP A 270 67.94 -21.75 58.28
N GLY A 271 67.81 -20.87 59.28
CA GLY A 271 68.93 -20.55 60.15
C GLY A 271 68.84 -19.15 60.75
N ASP A 272 68.27 -19.08 61.94
CA ASP A 272 68.66 -18.13 62.98
C ASP A 272 70.19 -18.18 63.17
N GLN A 273 70.96 -17.41 62.39
CA GLN A 273 72.39 -17.27 62.66
C GLN A 273 73.09 -16.12 61.91
N TRP A 274 72.64 -14.87 61.99
CA TRP A 274 73.53 -13.73 61.70
C TRP A 274 73.33 -12.60 62.72
N SER A 275 73.81 -12.85 63.93
CA SER A 275 74.40 -11.83 64.79
C SER A 275 75.78 -11.44 64.24
N SER A 276 76.17 -10.16 64.40
CA SER A 276 77.48 -9.52 64.06
C SER A 276 77.82 -9.49 62.57
N TRP A 277 78.18 -8.36 61.94
CA TRP A 277 79.26 -7.38 62.15
C TRP A 277 78.79 -6.03 61.53
N ILE A 278 78.97 -4.80 62.02
CA ILE A 278 80.05 -4.05 62.70
C ILE A 278 81.42 -4.12 62.01
N ILE A 279 81.78 -2.97 61.42
CA ILE A 279 82.98 -2.53 60.64
C ILE A 279 82.90 -2.80 59.15
#